data_AF-A0A7K0DSG9-F1
#
_entry.id   AF-A0A7K0DSG9-F1
#
_cell.length_a   1.000
_cell.length_b   1.000
_cell.length_c   1.000
_cell.angle_alpha   90.00
_cell.angle_beta   90.00
_cell.angle_gamma   90.00
#
_symmetry.space_group_name_H-M   'P 1'
#
loop_
_entity.id
_entity.type
_entity.pdbx_description
1 polymer ?
#
loop_
_entity_poly.entity_id
_entity_poly.type
_entity_poly.pdbx_seq_one_letter_code
_entity_poly.pdbx_strand_id
1 'polypeptide(L)'
;MSTSKTVATVAALLDAVERRFDVIEVLGTICGVPRITLAPGVTLTGGTLCFGGKGVRLTCDNILDDVAVVTPVDEVAVYNDLEIEDFGTLWLRQVRTVGQVAFTVGGRVRGGHLRVEGLRVDEADVRGRADRPSGYGVETIQGAFTLWNRSADPEVVVTADLLDIGAGTAEHPIHGCGVLVCGVPGGGTLGVKRLRTNEIHADGHIPPTTTDLIGGGLLVLSGAQIGQVVAAGPVTTYGHNDLAFDNWGEVAQWTVQGPVMSKGTGGSGFRNRGAVTRLEFLGPLETFGHRATGFDLECGSMGEATFTTIVTHGDGSIGARIGCRLRRLEIIETLCTHGGEAFAGHYPDQSPPTASALRIDPGSAIEALFVGGEIHTSGDGLATLHVDGIIGALAVGGEIRATGRGSDAVRSEEHIPGLEDVTLISHHGSRFVLQRETWADADNPAGLATATPPGAHGGDGLGGGRRNLAPRPPTVTDTEAGEPTQRQPV
;
A
#
# COMPACT_ATOMS: atom_id res chain seq x y z
N MET A 1 -45.45 2.81 11.76
CA MET A 1 -45.39 1.52 11.04
C MET A 1 -44.38 1.71 9.93
N SER A 2 -43.37 0.85 9.82
CA SER A 2 -42.42 0.91 8.71
C SER A 2 -43.16 0.61 7.41
N THR A 3 -42.94 1.45 6.40
CA THR A 3 -43.55 1.38 5.07
C THR A 3 -42.65 0.57 4.15
N SER A 4 -43.20 -0.46 3.51
CA SER A 4 -42.46 -1.33 2.59
C SER A 4 -43.11 -1.38 1.22
N LYS A 5 -42.30 -1.49 0.16
CA LYS A 5 -42.75 -1.63 -1.22
C LYS A 5 -41.87 -2.59 -2.02
N THR A 6 -42.50 -3.64 -2.54
CA THR A 6 -41.88 -4.50 -3.57
C THR A 6 -42.01 -3.86 -4.96
N VAL A 7 -40.92 -3.83 -5.72
CA VAL A 7 -40.81 -3.23 -7.05
C VAL A 7 -40.21 -4.23 -8.04
N ALA A 8 -40.74 -4.25 -9.26
CA ALA A 8 -40.29 -5.13 -10.35
C ALA A 8 -40.07 -4.39 -11.68
N THR A 9 -40.23 -3.06 -11.67
CA THR A 9 -40.08 -2.20 -12.86
C THR A 9 -39.40 -0.89 -12.48
N VAL A 10 -38.77 -0.23 -13.45
CA VAL A 10 -38.14 1.08 -13.25
C VAL A 10 -39.14 2.10 -12.70
N ALA A 11 -40.34 2.18 -13.28
CA ALA A 11 -41.36 3.12 -12.84
C ALA A 11 -41.79 2.91 -11.38
N ALA A 12 -41.94 1.64 -10.96
CA ALA A 12 -42.28 1.32 -9.58
C ALA A 12 -41.13 1.63 -8.60
N LEU A 13 -39.88 1.39 -9.00
CA LEU A 13 -38.70 1.76 -8.22
C LEU A 13 -38.60 3.27 -8.02
N LEU A 14 -38.78 4.05 -9.09
CA LEU A 14 -38.72 5.51 -9.02
C LEU A 14 -39.84 6.09 -8.15
N ASP A 15 -41.07 5.59 -8.28
CA ASP A 15 -42.18 5.97 -7.40
C ASP A 15 -41.89 5.62 -5.93
N ALA A 16 -41.29 4.46 -5.66
CA ALA A 16 -40.93 4.05 -4.30
C ALA A 16 -39.85 4.95 -3.68
N VAL A 17 -38.83 5.33 -4.46
CA VAL A 17 -37.78 6.27 -4.04
C VAL A 17 -38.37 7.66 -3.78
N GLU A 18 -39.22 8.17 -4.68
CA GLU A 18 -39.84 9.49 -4.55
C GLU A 18 -40.76 9.57 -3.33
N ARG A 19 -41.54 8.50 -3.07
CA ARG A 19 -42.43 8.41 -1.91
C ARG A 19 -41.72 8.07 -0.59
N ARG A 20 -40.42 7.78 -0.64
CA ARG A 20 -39.56 7.53 0.53
C ARG A 20 -40.09 6.37 1.39
N PHE A 21 -40.39 5.23 0.77
CA PHE A 21 -40.66 4.02 1.53
C PHE A 21 -39.44 3.65 2.38
N ASP A 22 -39.68 3.22 3.62
CA ASP A 22 -38.60 2.82 4.54
C ASP A 22 -37.84 1.59 4.03
N VAL A 23 -38.55 0.67 3.36
CA VAL A 23 -37.98 -0.53 2.74
C VAL A 23 -38.43 -0.65 1.28
N ILE A 24 -37.47 -0.78 0.37
CA ILE A 24 -37.69 -1.02 -1.05
C ILE A 24 -37.11 -2.40 -1.39
N GLU A 25 -37.98 -3.34 -1.74
CA GLU A 25 -37.59 -4.70 -2.13
C GLU A 25 -37.62 -4.85 -3.66
N VAL A 26 -36.48 -5.16 -4.25
CA VAL A 26 -36.33 -5.36 -5.70
C VAL A 26 -36.57 -6.83 -6.03
N LEU A 27 -37.58 -7.08 -6.87
CA LEU A 27 -37.89 -8.43 -7.36
C LEU A 27 -37.25 -8.65 -8.73
N GLY A 28 -36.32 -9.61 -8.80
CA GLY A 28 -35.64 -9.98 -10.04
C GLY A 28 -34.67 -8.90 -10.52
N THR A 29 -34.58 -8.68 -11.83
CA THR A 29 -33.66 -7.73 -12.44
C THR A 29 -34.42 -6.56 -13.06
N ILE A 30 -34.04 -5.33 -12.71
CA ILE A 30 -34.58 -4.09 -13.28
C ILE A 30 -33.45 -3.37 -14.02
N CYS A 31 -33.58 -3.24 -15.35
CA CYS A 31 -32.59 -2.58 -16.21
C CYS A 31 -33.06 -1.21 -16.68
N GLY A 32 -32.09 -0.36 -17.04
CA GLY A 32 -32.36 1.00 -17.52
C GLY A 32 -32.72 1.96 -16.39
N VAL A 33 -32.23 1.67 -15.18
CA VAL A 33 -32.47 2.49 -13.99
C VAL A 33 -31.61 3.75 -14.11
N PRO A 34 -32.18 4.97 -14.00
CA PRO A 34 -31.37 6.17 -13.86
C PRO A 34 -30.73 6.18 -12.47
N ARG A 35 -29.68 6.97 -12.28
CA ARG A 35 -29.08 7.20 -10.96
C ARG A 35 -30.14 7.54 -9.91
N ILE A 36 -30.18 6.80 -8.81
CA ILE A 36 -31.12 7.04 -7.70
C ILE A 36 -30.41 7.60 -6.47
N THR A 37 -31.14 8.32 -5.63
CA THR A 37 -30.68 8.77 -4.30
C THR A 37 -31.65 8.27 -3.26
N LEU A 38 -31.17 7.49 -2.30
CA LEU A 38 -32.00 7.00 -1.20
C LEU A 38 -32.21 8.13 -0.18
N ALA A 39 -33.45 8.29 0.28
CA ALA A 39 -33.76 9.19 1.39
C ALA A 39 -33.16 8.63 2.70
N PRO A 40 -32.96 9.46 3.73
CA PRO A 40 -32.40 9.00 4.99
C PRO A 40 -33.18 7.83 5.61
N GLY A 41 -32.47 6.82 6.15
CA GLY A 41 -33.06 5.65 6.81
C GLY A 41 -33.60 4.56 5.88
N VAL A 42 -33.59 4.78 4.55
CA VAL A 42 -34.15 3.82 3.60
C VAL A 42 -33.25 2.59 3.45
N THR A 43 -33.88 1.41 3.47
CA THR A 43 -33.28 0.12 3.12
C THR A 43 -33.67 -0.28 1.69
N LEU A 44 -32.69 -0.61 0.86
CA LEU A 44 -32.87 -1.20 -0.46
C LEU A 44 -32.36 -2.64 -0.44
N THR A 45 -33.20 -3.60 -0.80
CA THR A 45 -32.89 -5.02 -0.66
C THR A 45 -33.34 -5.89 -1.83
N GLY A 46 -32.66 -7.01 -2.03
CA GLY A 46 -32.99 -8.01 -3.03
C GLY A 46 -32.53 -7.65 -4.44
N GLY A 47 -32.69 -8.60 -5.35
CA GLY A 47 -32.69 -8.39 -6.79
C GLY A 47 -31.42 -7.76 -7.40
N THR A 48 -31.57 -7.26 -8.62
CA THR A 48 -30.48 -6.65 -9.39
C THR A 48 -30.97 -5.37 -10.05
N LEU A 49 -30.21 -4.29 -9.90
CA LEU A 49 -30.44 -3.01 -10.55
C LEU A 49 -29.33 -2.72 -11.56
N CYS A 50 -29.68 -2.54 -12.83
CA CYS A 50 -28.74 -2.21 -13.89
C CYS A 50 -28.92 -0.75 -14.35
N PHE A 51 -27.86 0.03 -14.20
CA PHE A 51 -27.80 1.45 -14.51
C PHE A 51 -26.98 1.70 -15.78
N GLY A 52 -27.31 2.77 -16.51
CA GLY A 52 -26.52 3.24 -17.67
C GLY A 52 -25.36 4.17 -17.33
N GLY A 53 -25.15 4.48 -16.04
CA GLY A 53 -24.14 5.39 -15.52
C GLY A 53 -23.95 5.12 -14.02
N LYS A 54 -23.72 6.15 -13.21
CA LYS A 54 -23.68 6.02 -11.74
C LYS A 54 -24.93 5.33 -11.17
N GLY A 55 -24.72 4.48 -10.17
CA GLY A 55 -25.75 3.69 -9.52
C GLY A 55 -26.46 4.41 -8.36
N VAL A 56 -26.32 3.86 -7.16
CA VAL A 56 -27.05 4.27 -5.96
C VAL A 56 -26.26 5.28 -5.14
N ARG A 57 -26.82 6.47 -4.94
CA ARG A 57 -26.32 7.46 -3.97
C ARG A 57 -26.98 7.24 -2.61
N LEU A 58 -26.16 7.03 -1.58
CA LEU A 58 -26.57 6.92 -0.19
C LEU A 58 -26.49 8.28 0.50
N THR A 59 -27.47 8.61 1.33
CA THR A 59 -27.49 9.83 2.14
C THR A 59 -27.11 9.51 3.59
N CYS A 60 -28.08 9.28 4.47
CA CYS A 60 -27.87 9.08 5.89
C CYS A 60 -28.61 7.83 6.38
N ASP A 61 -27.97 7.00 7.21
CA ASP A 61 -28.57 5.80 7.79
C ASP A 61 -29.16 4.81 6.76
N ASN A 62 -28.59 4.77 5.55
CA ASN A 62 -29.06 3.86 4.50
C ASN A 62 -28.47 2.46 4.62
N ILE A 63 -29.26 1.48 4.20
CA ILE A 63 -28.86 0.07 4.14
C ILE A 63 -29.05 -0.46 2.72
N LEU A 64 -28.00 -1.06 2.15
CA LEU A 64 -28.10 -1.94 0.99
C LEU A 64 -27.91 -3.38 1.46
N ASP A 65 -28.88 -4.25 1.18
CA ASP A 65 -28.95 -5.59 1.77
C ASP A 65 -29.32 -6.66 0.73
N ASP A 66 -28.42 -7.58 0.43
CA ASP A 66 -28.64 -8.66 -0.55
C ASP A 66 -29.09 -8.14 -1.93
N VAL A 67 -28.37 -7.12 -2.43
CA VAL A 67 -28.68 -6.45 -3.70
C VAL A 67 -27.47 -6.44 -4.62
N ALA A 68 -27.72 -6.65 -5.92
CA ALA A 68 -26.73 -6.46 -6.97
C ALA A 68 -26.91 -5.10 -7.66
N VAL A 69 -25.83 -4.32 -7.76
CA VAL A 69 -25.81 -3.00 -8.42
C VAL A 69 -24.83 -3.05 -9.59
N VAL A 70 -25.36 -2.99 -10.81
CA VAL A 70 -24.58 -3.13 -12.05
C VAL A 70 -24.54 -1.79 -12.77
N THR A 71 -23.34 -1.26 -12.98
CA THR A 71 -23.08 -0.07 -13.81
C THR A 71 -22.11 -0.43 -14.94
N PRO A 72 -21.81 0.49 -15.88
CA PRO A 72 -20.58 0.39 -16.65
C PRO A 72 -19.35 0.24 -15.72
N VAL A 73 -18.33 -0.49 -16.16
CA VAL A 73 -17.16 -0.84 -15.32
C VAL A 73 -16.37 0.38 -14.85
N ASP A 74 -16.41 1.47 -15.63
CA ASP A 74 -15.75 2.74 -15.35
C ASP A 74 -16.60 3.70 -14.49
N GLU A 75 -17.81 3.31 -14.13
CA GLU A 75 -18.74 4.09 -13.32
C GLU A 75 -18.72 3.71 -11.83
N VAL A 76 -19.34 4.57 -11.03
CA VAL A 76 -19.49 4.35 -9.58
C VAL A 76 -20.85 3.73 -9.30
N ALA A 77 -20.85 2.47 -8.86
CA ALA A 77 -22.04 1.70 -8.52
C ALA A 77 -22.70 2.18 -7.22
N VAL A 78 -21.91 2.40 -6.17
CA VAL A 78 -22.42 2.83 -4.86
C VAL A 78 -21.51 3.92 -4.29
N TYR A 79 -22.11 5.01 -3.81
CA TYR A 79 -21.38 6.14 -3.25
C TYR A 79 -22.22 6.97 -2.28
N ASN A 80 -21.59 7.77 -1.43
CA ASN A 80 -22.28 8.67 -0.51
C ASN A 80 -22.54 10.06 -1.11
N ASP A 81 -23.53 10.75 -0.55
CA ASP A 81 -23.76 12.16 -0.77
C ASP A 81 -22.70 13.00 -0.05
N LEU A 82 -22.22 14.05 -0.73
CA LEU A 82 -21.21 14.98 -0.20
C LEU A 82 -21.83 16.31 0.28
N GLU A 83 -23.14 16.46 0.10
CA GLU A 83 -23.89 17.67 0.48
C GLU A 83 -24.47 17.61 1.91
N ILE A 84 -24.34 16.46 2.58
CA ILE A 84 -24.75 16.25 3.96
C ILE A 84 -23.58 16.44 4.92
N GLU A 85 -23.89 16.77 6.18
CA GLU A 85 -22.86 16.98 7.21
C GLU A 85 -22.40 15.66 7.85
N ASP A 86 -23.31 14.73 8.02
CA ASP A 86 -23.05 13.41 8.60
C ASP A 86 -23.93 12.39 7.89
N PHE A 87 -23.34 11.27 7.49
CA PHE A 87 -24.07 10.16 6.85
C PHE A 87 -24.59 9.11 7.85
N GLY A 88 -24.48 9.36 9.15
CA GLY A 88 -24.90 8.45 10.19
C GLY A 88 -24.19 7.11 10.04
N THR A 89 -24.95 6.02 9.98
CA THR A 89 -24.41 4.70 9.64
C THR A 89 -24.85 4.24 8.25
N LEU A 90 -23.93 4.20 7.30
CA LEU A 90 -24.17 3.54 6.01
C LEU A 90 -23.80 2.06 6.13
N TRP A 91 -24.69 1.16 5.70
CA TRP A 91 -24.46 -0.28 5.78
C TRP A 91 -24.64 -0.98 4.44
N LEU A 92 -23.57 -1.63 3.96
CA LEU A 92 -23.62 -2.59 2.87
C LEU A 92 -23.56 -4.02 3.43
N ARG A 93 -24.56 -4.84 3.15
CA ARG A 93 -24.61 -6.23 3.58
C ARG A 93 -24.93 -7.15 2.40
N GLN A 94 -24.05 -8.12 2.12
CA GLN A 94 -24.21 -9.08 1.01
C GLN A 94 -24.46 -8.38 -0.34
N VAL A 95 -23.68 -7.33 -0.62
CA VAL A 95 -23.83 -6.51 -1.84
C VAL A 95 -22.89 -7.03 -2.92
N ARG A 96 -23.38 -7.11 -4.16
CA ARG A 96 -22.55 -7.41 -5.34
C ARG A 96 -22.56 -6.22 -6.30
N THR A 97 -21.42 -5.88 -6.89
CA THR A 97 -21.37 -4.77 -7.86
C THR A 97 -20.55 -5.08 -9.10
N VAL A 98 -20.96 -4.46 -10.21
CA VAL A 98 -20.09 -4.14 -11.34
C VAL A 98 -19.98 -2.62 -11.36
N GLY A 99 -18.76 -2.11 -11.41
CA GLY A 99 -18.42 -0.71 -11.13
C GLY A 99 -17.95 -0.50 -9.69
N GLN A 100 -17.40 0.68 -9.46
CA GLN A 100 -16.71 1.04 -8.21
C GLN A 100 -17.68 1.26 -7.04
N VAL A 101 -17.30 0.85 -5.84
CA VAL A 101 -17.89 1.30 -4.59
C VAL A 101 -16.97 2.34 -3.96
N ALA A 102 -17.42 3.60 -3.90
CA ALA A 102 -16.58 4.72 -3.50
C ALA A 102 -17.26 5.58 -2.43
N PHE A 103 -16.69 5.58 -1.23
CA PHE A 103 -17.07 6.46 -0.14
C PHE A 103 -16.00 7.52 0.06
N THR A 104 -16.42 8.79 0.02
CA THR A 104 -15.51 9.93 0.15
C THR A 104 -16.02 10.86 1.23
N VAL A 105 -15.10 11.34 2.07
CA VAL A 105 -15.37 12.38 3.07
C VAL A 105 -14.74 13.66 2.57
N GLY A 106 -15.51 14.74 2.53
CA GLY A 106 -15.15 16.01 1.95
C GLY A 106 -16.41 16.81 1.64
N GLY A 107 -16.26 17.98 1.03
CA GLY A 107 -17.40 18.88 0.83
C GLY A 107 -18.00 19.28 2.18
N ARG A 108 -19.25 18.89 2.43
CA ARG A 108 -19.94 19.16 3.71
C ARG A 108 -19.78 18.04 4.73
N VAL A 109 -19.35 16.84 4.34
CA VAL A 109 -19.29 15.68 5.23
C VAL A 109 -18.18 15.87 6.27
N ARG A 110 -18.54 15.75 7.54
CA ARG A 110 -17.71 15.94 8.73
C ARG A 110 -17.58 14.68 9.57
N GLY A 111 -18.44 13.69 9.35
CA GLY A 111 -18.45 12.46 10.15
C GLY A 111 -19.36 11.38 9.58
N GLY A 112 -19.32 10.22 10.25
CA GLY A 112 -20.15 9.07 9.96
C GLY A 112 -19.44 7.74 10.21
N HIS A 113 -20.20 6.65 10.13
CA HIS A 113 -19.73 5.28 10.26
C HIS A 113 -20.12 4.45 9.03
N LEU A 114 -19.13 3.80 8.40
CA LEU A 114 -19.38 2.87 7.30
C LEU A 114 -19.25 1.42 7.78
N ARG A 115 -20.31 0.65 7.61
CA ARG A 115 -20.28 -0.80 7.84
C ARG A 115 -20.40 -1.53 6.51
N VAL A 116 -19.48 -2.46 6.25
CA VAL A 116 -19.52 -3.34 5.08
C VAL A 116 -19.39 -4.78 5.56
N GLU A 117 -20.26 -5.66 5.08
CA GLU A 117 -20.26 -7.08 5.42
C GLU A 117 -20.64 -7.91 4.20
N GLY A 118 -19.65 -8.54 3.55
CA GLY A 118 -19.87 -9.36 2.37
C GLY A 118 -20.10 -8.53 1.10
N LEU A 119 -19.14 -7.66 0.77
CA LEU A 119 -19.14 -6.93 -0.50
C LEU A 119 -18.32 -7.69 -1.53
N ARG A 120 -18.87 -7.93 -2.72
CA ARG A 120 -18.11 -8.41 -3.88
C ARG A 120 -18.20 -7.41 -5.02
N VAL A 121 -17.07 -6.84 -5.42
CA VAL A 121 -16.96 -6.11 -6.69
C VAL A 121 -16.47 -7.09 -7.74
N ASP A 122 -17.35 -7.49 -8.66
CA ASP A 122 -17.03 -8.47 -9.68
C ASP A 122 -16.08 -7.88 -10.74
N GLU A 123 -16.32 -6.64 -11.18
CA GLU A 123 -15.49 -5.91 -12.16
C GLU A 123 -15.51 -4.40 -11.88
N ALA A 124 -14.38 -3.71 -12.09
CA ALA A 124 -14.30 -2.25 -12.11
C ALA A 124 -13.05 -1.77 -12.87
N ASP A 125 -13.15 -0.60 -13.50
CA ASP A 125 -12.02 0.12 -14.11
C ASP A 125 -11.92 1.53 -13.55
N VAL A 126 -10.94 1.73 -12.67
CA VAL A 126 -10.76 2.97 -11.92
C VAL A 126 -9.52 3.75 -12.35
N ARG A 127 -8.86 3.33 -13.44
CA ARG A 127 -7.66 3.99 -13.98
C ARG A 127 -7.95 5.42 -14.44
N GLY A 128 -9.18 5.65 -14.91
CA GLY A 128 -9.68 6.96 -15.34
C GLY A 128 -10.03 7.93 -14.21
N ARG A 129 -9.91 7.54 -12.93
CA ARG A 129 -10.17 8.46 -11.81
C ARG A 129 -9.07 9.52 -11.74
N ALA A 130 -9.50 10.78 -11.85
CA ALA A 130 -8.61 11.94 -11.84
C ALA A 130 -8.04 12.22 -10.45
N ASP A 131 -8.87 12.10 -9.40
CA ASP A 131 -8.40 12.24 -8.03
C ASP A 131 -7.64 11.00 -7.59
N ARG A 132 -6.41 11.18 -7.11
CA ARG A 132 -5.55 10.10 -6.61
C ARG A 132 -4.93 10.51 -5.28
N PRO A 133 -4.90 9.60 -4.29
CA PRO A 133 -4.03 9.79 -3.13
C PRO A 133 -2.57 9.87 -3.57
N SER A 134 -1.79 10.73 -2.91
CA SER A 134 -0.38 10.93 -3.23
C SER A 134 0.46 10.94 -1.95
N GLY A 135 1.66 10.35 -2.01
CA GLY A 135 2.60 10.31 -0.90
C GLY A 135 3.93 9.74 -1.36
N TYR A 136 5.03 10.11 -0.69
CA TYR A 136 6.37 9.56 -0.96
C TYR A 136 6.78 9.62 -2.46
N GLY A 137 6.41 10.70 -3.14
CA GLY A 137 6.76 10.92 -4.55
C GLY A 137 5.97 10.06 -5.56
N VAL A 138 4.91 9.37 -5.14
CA VAL A 138 4.04 8.59 -6.03
C VAL A 138 2.55 8.93 -5.83
N GLU A 139 1.76 8.77 -6.88
CA GLU A 139 0.30 8.72 -6.85
C GLU A 139 -0.20 7.27 -6.78
N THR A 140 -1.42 7.08 -6.28
CA THR A 140 -2.06 5.77 -6.19
C THR A 140 -3.36 5.74 -6.97
N ILE A 141 -3.52 4.75 -7.86
CA ILE A 141 -4.81 4.51 -8.52
C ILE A 141 -5.84 4.12 -7.45
N GLN A 142 -7.08 4.60 -7.56
CA GLN A 142 -8.13 4.24 -6.61
C GLN A 142 -8.43 2.72 -6.62
N GLY A 143 -9.19 2.26 -5.63
CA GLY A 143 -9.65 0.87 -5.53
C GLY A 143 -11.06 0.64 -6.08
N ALA A 144 -11.36 -0.59 -6.48
CA ALA A 144 -12.73 -1.08 -6.72
C ALA A 144 -13.62 -0.82 -5.49
N PHE A 145 -13.09 -1.05 -4.29
CA PHE A 145 -13.58 -0.41 -3.07
C PHE A 145 -12.64 0.72 -2.66
N THR A 146 -13.18 1.92 -2.47
CA THR A 146 -12.43 3.07 -1.97
C THR A 146 -13.16 3.70 -0.80
N LEU A 147 -12.48 3.85 0.35
CA LEU A 147 -12.92 4.69 1.46
C LEU A 147 -11.86 5.76 1.71
N TRP A 148 -12.18 7.00 1.39
CA TRP A 148 -11.20 8.09 1.42
C TRP A 148 -11.72 9.30 2.19
N ASN A 149 -11.14 9.56 3.36
CA ASN A 149 -11.32 10.83 4.03
C ASN A 149 -10.40 11.89 3.42
N ARG A 150 -10.96 12.79 2.60
CA ARG A 150 -10.23 13.87 1.89
C ARG A 150 -10.24 15.19 2.64
N SER A 151 -10.81 15.23 3.85
CA SER A 151 -10.89 16.47 4.61
C SER A 151 -9.49 16.97 4.95
N ALA A 152 -9.23 18.25 4.69
CA ALA A 152 -8.03 18.91 5.19
C ALA A 152 -8.11 19.24 6.69
N ASP A 153 -9.31 19.14 7.26
CA ASP A 153 -9.55 19.43 8.67
C ASP A 153 -9.29 18.17 9.53
N PRO A 154 -8.32 18.23 10.47
CA PRO A 154 -7.98 17.11 11.34
C PRO A 154 -9.09 16.68 12.30
N GLU A 155 -10.06 17.54 12.58
CA GLU A 155 -11.21 17.20 13.44
C GLU A 155 -12.25 16.32 12.72
N VAL A 156 -12.12 16.14 11.40
CA VAL A 156 -13.02 15.26 10.64
C VAL A 156 -12.60 13.83 10.81
N VAL A 157 -13.40 13.08 11.56
CA VAL A 157 -13.19 11.66 11.81
C VAL A 157 -14.34 10.87 11.21
N VAL A 158 -13.98 9.90 10.36
CA VAL A 158 -14.90 8.87 9.88
C VAL A 158 -14.43 7.53 10.39
N THR A 159 -15.38 6.68 10.77
CA THR A 159 -15.08 5.34 11.28
C THR A 159 -15.63 4.25 10.38
N ALA A 160 -15.05 3.05 10.44
CA ALA A 160 -15.58 1.93 9.67
C ALA A 160 -15.33 0.55 10.31
N ASP A 161 -16.24 -0.37 9.99
CA ASP A 161 -16.09 -1.82 10.12
C ASP A 161 -16.25 -2.45 8.73
N LEU A 162 -15.15 -2.91 8.15
CA LEU A 162 -15.07 -3.38 6.77
C LEU A 162 -14.79 -4.89 6.77
N LEU A 163 -15.82 -5.70 6.54
CA LEU A 163 -15.75 -7.14 6.64
C LEU A 163 -16.09 -7.79 5.30
N ASP A 164 -15.24 -8.70 4.86
CA ASP A 164 -15.48 -9.61 3.73
C ASP A 164 -15.62 -8.89 2.39
N ILE A 165 -14.71 -7.95 2.12
CA ILE A 165 -14.61 -7.27 0.83
C ILE A 165 -13.79 -8.13 -0.13
N GLY A 166 -14.37 -8.56 -1.24
CA GLY A 166 -13.68 -9.20 -2.36
C GLY A 166 -13.75 -8.36 -3.63
N ALA A 167 -12.73 -8.44 -4.47
CA ALA A 167 -12.62 -7.61 -5.67
C ALA A 167 -11.93 -8.33 -6.83
N GLY A 168 -12.61 -8.47 -7.97
CA GLY A 168 -12.09 -9.11 -9.18
C GLY A 168 -11.95 -10.64 -9.07
N THR A 169 -11.69 -11.28 -10.21
CA THR A 169 -11.27 -12.69 -10.32
C THR A 169 -9.99 -12.81 -11.13
N ALA A 170 -9.42 -14.01 -11.23
CA ALA A 170 -8.29 -14.26 -12.10
C ALA A 170 -8.60 -13.97 -13.59
N GLU A 171 -9.83 -14.20 -14.03
CA GLU A 171 -10.29 -13.95 -15.40
C GLU A 171 -10.65 -12.47 -15.63
N HIS A 172 -11.14 -11.79 -14.59
CA HIS A 172 -11.55 -10.39 -14.64
C HIS A 172 -10.94 -9.63 -13.45
N PRO A 173 -9.63 -9.34 -13.48
CA PRO A 173 -8.99 -8.57 -12.43
C PRO A 173 -9.53 -7.13 -12.45
N ILE A 174 -9.52 -6.48 -11.28
CA ILE A 174 -9.84 -5.05 -11.20
C ILE A 174 -8.78 -4.25 -11.95
N HIS A 175 -9.21 -3.36 -12.85
CA HIS A 175 -8.31 -2.41 -13.48
C HIS A 175 -8.06 -1.21 -12.55
N GLY A 176 -7.02 -1.30 -11.73
CA GLY A 176 -6.72 -0.38 -10.63
C GLY A 176 -6.35 -1.11 -9.35
N CYS A 177 -6.70 -0.56 -8.18
CA CYS A 177 -6.52 -1.28 -6.92
C CYS A 177 -7.74 -2.16 -6.56
N GLY A 178 -7.54 -3.20 -5.76
CA GLY A 178 -8.66 -3.95 -5.18
C GLY A 178 -9.39 -3.14 -4.10
N VAL A 179 -8.69 -2.88 -2.99
CA VAL A 179 -9.21 -2.17 -1.82
C VAL A 179 -8.26 -1.03 -1.46
N LEU A 180 -8.80 0.18 -1.32
CA LEU A 180 -8.05 1.36 -0.91
C LEU A 180 -8.74 2.06 0.27
N VAL A 181 -8.00 2.27 1.36
CA VAL A 181 -8.44 3.07 2.50
C VAL A 181 -7.42 4.15 2.80
N CYS A 182 -7.88 5.40 2.93
CA CYS A 182 -6.99 6.55 2.98
C CYS A 182 -7.62 7.71 3.76
N GLY A 183 -6.78 8.50 4.44
CA GLY A 183 -7.13 9.81 4.96
C GLY A 183 -6.36 10.93 4.23
N VAL A 184 -6.08 12.02 4.94
CA VAL A 184 -5.11 13.04 4.51
C VAL A 184 -4.03 13.17 5.57
N PRO A 185 -2.73 13.16 5.21
CA PRO A 185 -1.66 13.47 6.15
C PRO A 185 -1.90 14.81 6.87
N GLY A 186 -2.02 14.79 8.20
CA GLY A 186 -2.31 15.99 9.00
C GLY A 186 -3.72 16.57 8.83
N GLY A 187 -4.60 15.89 8.10
CA GLY A 187 -6.00 16.25 7.92
C GLY A 187 -6.92 15.19 8.53
N GLY A 188 -8.09 15.02 7.92
CA GLY A 188 -9.13 14.12 8.40
C GLY A 188 -8.66 12.69 8.55
N THR A 189 -9.06 12.07 9.66
CA THR A 189 -8.64 10.71 10.04
C THR A 189 -9.70 9.69 9.65
N LEU A 190 -9.23 8.52 9.22
CA LEU A 190 -10.07 7.35 9.00
C LEU A 190 -9.76 6.28 10.06
N GLY A 191 -10.67 6.10 11.02
CA GLY A 191 -10.55 5.09 12.08
C GLY A 191 -11.25 3.78 11.70
N VAL A 192 -10.51 2.77 11.30
CA VAL A 192 -11.07 1.45 10.93
C VAL A 192 -10.81 0.46 12.05
N LYS A 193 -11.87 -0.09 12.65
CA LYS A 193 -11.69 -1.08 13.72
C LYS A 193 -11.18 -2.41 13.15
N ARG A 194 -11.82 -2.88 12.07
CA ARG A 194 -11.46 -4.10 11.35
C ARG A 194 -11.59 -3.90 9.85
N LEU A 195 -10.58 -4.33 9.11
CA LEU A 195 -10.59 -4.45 7.66
C LEU A 195 -10.29 -5.92 7.33
N ARG A 196 -11.27 -6.66 6.83
CA ARG A 196 -11.11 -8.03 6.37
C ARG A 196 -11.45 -8.13 4.89
N THR A 197 -10.53 -8.67 4.10
CA THR A 197 -10.73 -8.92 2.67
C THR A 197 -10.84 -10.41 2.37
N ASN A 198 -11.63 -10.74 1.37
CA ASN A 198 -11.65 -12.07 0.74
C ASN A 198 -10.67 -12.08 -0.44
N GLU A 199 -10.98 -12.83 -1.49
CA GLU A 199 -10.21 -12.88 -2.73
C GLU A 199 -10.10 -11.49 -3.37
N ILE A 200 -8.87 -11.12 -3.76
CA ILE A 200 -8.56 -9.90 -4.51
C ILE A 200 -7.70 -10.26 -5.73
N HIS A 201 -8.13 -9.81 -6.90
CA HIS A 201 -7.35 -9.80 -8.13
C HIS A 201 -7.32 -8.38 -8.70
N ALA A 202 -6.13 -7.82 -8.88
CA ALA A 202 -5.94 -6.45 -9.34
C ALA A 202 -4.83 -6.33 -10.38
N ASP A 203 -5.06 -5.51 -11.40
CA ASP A 203 -4.12 -5.15 -12.44
C ASP A 203 -4.22 -3.65 -12.71
N GLY A 204 -3.28 -2.87 -12.19
CA GLY A 204 -3.24 -1.43 -12.39
C GLY A 204 -3.14 -1.02 -13.86
N HIS A 205 -2.70 -1.92 -14.76
CA HIS A 205 -2.38 -1.63 -16.16
C HIS A 205 -1.51 -0.37 -16.31
N ILE A 206 -0.58 -0.18 -15.37
CA ILE A 206 0.34 0.95 -15.38
C ILE A 206 1.38 0.70 -16.49
N PRO A 207 1.62 1.66 -17.39
CA PRO A 207 2.67 1.51 -18.39
C PRO A 207 4.04 1.31 -17.75
N PRO A 208 4.91 0.41 -18.27
CA PRO A 208 6.26 0.17 -17.73
C PRO A 208 7.18 1.39 -17.63
N THR A 209 6.83 2.49 -18.32
CA THR A 209 7.57 3.75 -18.31
C THR A 209 7.12 4.72 -17.20
N THR A 210 6.04 4.40 -16.50
CA THR A 210 5.45 5.24 -15.46
C THR A 210 5.91 4.76 -14.09
N THR A 211 6.81 5.53 -13.46
CA THR A 211 7.43 5.16 -12.18
C THR A 211 6.79 5.83 -10.97
N ASP A 212 6.00 6.88 -11.18
CA ASP A 212 5.38 7.74 -10.17
C ASP A 212 3.91 7.41 -9.91
N LEU A 213 3.42 6.27 -10.41
CA LEU A 213 2.05 5.78 -10.20
C LEU A 213 2.11 4.33 -9.72
N ILE A 214 1.32 4.02 -8.69
CA ILE A 214 1.19 2.66 -8.14
C ILE A 214 -0.27 2.17 -8.16
N GLY A 215 -0.42 0.86 -8.25
CA GLY A 215 -1.67 0.12 -8.08
C GLY A 215 -1.49 -1.00 -7.05
N GLY A 216 -2.48 -1.88 -6.88
CA GLY A 216 -2.29 -3.02 -5.99
C GLY A 216 -3.50 -3.74 -5.43
N GLY A 217 -3.25 -4.70 -4.55
CA GLY A 217 -4.30 -5.52 -3.93
C GLY A 217 -5.06 -4.76 -2.85
N LEU A 218 -4.41 -4.57 -1.70
CA LEU A 218 -4.95 -3.85 -0.54
C LEU A 218 -3.97 -2.78 -0.07
N LEU A 219 -4.39 -1.51 -0.16
CA LEU A 219 -3.57 -0.35 0.16
C LEU A 219 -4.17 0.41 1.34
N VAL A 220 -3.35 0.58 2.39
CA VAL A 220 -3.67 1.37 3.58
C VAL A 220 -2.80 2.61 3.57
N LEU A 221 -3.36 3.74 3.19
CA LEU A 221 -2.60 4.95 2.97
C LEU A 221 -2.66 5.91 4.17
N SER A 222 -1.90 6.99 4.10
CA SER A 222 -1.74 7.94 5.21
C SER A 222 -3.08 8.51 5.70
N GLY A 223 -3.16 8.78 7.00
CA GLY A 223 -4.40 9.23 7.66
C GLY A 223 -5.39 8.10 7.98
N ALA A 224 -5.09 6.85 7.59
CA ALA A 224 -5.81 5.67 8.07
C ALA A 224 -5.18 5.10 9.34
N GLN A 225 -6.01 4.85 10.35
CA GLN A 225 -5.67 4.18 11.61
C GLN A 225 -6.51 2.91 11.73
N ILE A 226 -5.88 1.75 11.68
CA ILE A 226 -6.55 0.45 11.61
C ILE A 226 -6.18 -0.44 12.79
N GLY A 227 -7.19 -0.88 13.54
CA GLY A 227 -6.99 -1.84 14.63
C GLY A 227 -6.53 -3.21 14.13
N GLN A 228 -7.23 -3.75 13.14
CA GLN A 228 -6.88 -5.06 12.57
C GLN A 228 -7.13 -5.11 11.07
N VAL A 229 -6.13 -5.53 10.31
CA VAL A 229 -6.24 -5.93 8.90
C VAL A 229 -6.13 -7.46 8.81
N VAL A 230 -7.06 -8.08 8.07
CA VAL A 230 -7.05 -9.52 7.79
C VAL A 230 -7.25 -9.74 6.29
N ALA A 231 -6.20 -10.14 5.57
CA ALA A 231 -6.35 -10.66 4.22
C ALA A 231 -6.70 -12.15 4.31
N ALA A 232 -8.00 -12.47 4.35
CA ALA A 232 -8.49 -13.83 4.58
C ALA A 232 -8.42 -14.70 3.30
N GLY A 233 -8.71 -14.09 2.14
CA GLY A 233 -8.62 -14.76 0.84
C GLY A 233 -7.27 -14.54 0.15
N PRO A 234 -7.07 -15.17 -1.03
CA PRO A 234 -5.87 -14.96 -1.84
C PRO A 234 -5.81 -13.52 -2.38
N VAL A 235 -4.60 -13.00 -2.52
CA VAL A 235 -4.34 -11.69 -3.15
C VAL A 235 -3.38 -11.88 -4.31
N THR A 236 -3.83 -11.56 -5.52
CA THR A 236 -2.98 -11.61 -6.72
C THR A 236 -2.94 -10.24 -7.41
N THR A 237 -1.74 -9.74 -7.67
CA THR A 237 -1.55 -8.56 -8.53
C THR A 237 -0.80 -8.91 -9.82
N TYR A 238 -1.16 -8.24 -10.91
CA TYR A 238 -0.66 -8.58 -12.26
C TYR A 238 0.13 -7.44 -12.92
N GLY A 239 -0.20 -6.18 -12.61
CA GLY A 239 0.30 -5.02 -13.32
C GLY A 239 1.69 -4.56 -12.89
N HIS A 240 2.35 -3.80 -13.76
CA HIS A 240 3.61 -3.13 -13.43
C HIS A 240 3.42 -2.16 -12.26
N ASN A 241 4.38 -2.15 -11.32
CA ASN A 241 4.31 -1.31 -10.12
C ASN A 241 3.05 -1.52 -9.25
N ASP A 242 2.38 -2.67 -9.42
CA ASP A 242 1.32 -3.10 -8.51
C ASP A 242 1.92 -3.76 -7.27
N LEU A 243 1.48 -3.30 -6.10
CA LEU A 243 1.90 -3.81 -4.80
C LEU A 243 0.78 -4.70 -4.26
N ALA A 244 1.06 -5.95 -3.87
CA ALA A 244 0.01 -6.77 -3.26
C ALA A 244 -0.52 -6.09 -1.97
N PHE A 245 0.40 -5.57 -1.15
CA PHE A 245 0.09 -4.69 -0.03
C PHE A 245 1.04 -3.50 0.05
N ASP A 246 0.50 -2.34 0.40
CA ASP A 246 1.29 -1.14 0.72
C ASP A 246 0.66 -0.42 1.92
N ASN A 247 1.51 -0.05 2.88
CA ASN A 247 1.09 0.61 4.11
C ASN A 247 1.81 1.96 4.31
N TRP A 248 1.06 3.05 4.32
CA TRP A 248 1.50 4.39 4.73
C TRP A 248 0.75 4.89 5.97
N GLY A 249 -0.21 4.12 6.47
CA GLY A 249 -1.02 4.43 7.65
C GLY A 249 -0.47 3.79 8.92
N GLU A 250 -1.34 3.72 9.94
CA GLU A 250 -1.05 3.09 11.22
C GLU A 250 -1.90 1.83 11.37
N VAL A 251 -1.26 0.66 11.52
CA VAL A 251 -1.94 -0.62 11.67
C VAL A 251 -1.45 -1.33 12.91
N ALA A 252 -2.34 -1.65 13.85
CA ALA A 252 -1.91 -2.39 15.05
C ALA A 252 -1.60 -3.86 14.71
N GLN A 253 -2.50 -4.56 14.01
CA GLN A 253 -2.25 -5.94 13.60
C GLN A 253 -2.62 -6.16 12.13
N TRP A 254 -1.73 -6.78 11.37
CA TRP A 254 -1.99 -7.21 9.99
C TRP A 254 -1.72 -8.71 9.86
N THR A 255 -2.76 -9.48 9.56
CA THR A 255 -2.65 -10.94 9.35
C THR A 255 -3.04 -11.28 7.92
N VAL A 256 -2.21 -12.04 7.24
CA VAL A 256 -2.44 -12.55 5.89
C VAL A 256 -2.59 -14.06 5.97
N GLN A 257 -3.79 -14.55 5.66
CA GLN A 257 -4.14 -15.96 5.78
C GLN A 257 -4.04 -16.70 4.45
N GLY A 258 -4.48 -16.06 3.36
CA GLY A 258 -4.42 -16.60 2.01
C GLY A 258 -3.04 -16.46 1.35
N PRO A 259 -2.79 -17.18 0.24
CA PRO A 259 -1.57 -17.03 -0.54
C PRO A 259 -1.53 -15.67 -1.23
N VAL A 260 -0.32 -15.15 -1.42
CA VAL A 260 -0.07 -13.85 -2.04
C VAL A 260 0.86 -14.02 -3.22
N MET A 261 0.44 -13.52 -4.37
CA MET A 261 1.24 -13.51 -5.59
C MET A 261 1.29 -12.11 -6.21
N SER A 262 2.48 -11.56 -6.40
CA SER A 262 2.67 -10.33 -7.19
C SER A 262 3.45 -10.64 -8.45
N LYS A 263 2.83 -10.51 -9.63
CA LYS A 263 3.34 -11.01 -10.92
C LYS A 263 3.91 -9.94 -11.85
N GLY A 264 3.63 -8.66 -11.58
CA GLY A 264 4.06 -7.56 -12.43
C GLY A 264 5.56 -7.31 -12.42
N THR A 265 6.06 -6.55 -13.40
CA THR A 265 7.46 -6.08 -13.34
C THR A 265 7.61 -5.13 -12.15
N GLY A 266 8.57 -5.37 -11.26
CA GLY A 266 8.69 -4.68 -9.97
C GLY A 266 7.69 -5.17 -8.91
N GLY A 267 7.16 -6.40 -9.07
CA GLY A 267 6.15 -6.97 -8.17
C GLY A 267 6.59 -6.93 -6.72
N SER A 268 5.70 -6.46 -5.84
CA SER A 268 5.98 -6.28 -4.42
C SER A 268 4.95 -7.01 -3.58
N GLY A 269 5.41 -7.78 -2.60
CA GLY A 269 4.55 -8.54 -1.70
C GLY A 269 3.94 -7.64 -0.63
N PHE A 270 4.80 -7.10 0.23
CA PHE A 270 4.39 -6.19 1.29
C PHE A 270 5.38 -5.05 1.42
N ARG A 271 4.92 -3.80 1.18
CA ARG A 271 5.72 -2.60 1.40
C ARG A 271 5.21 -1.82 2.60
N ASN A 272 6.11 -1.38 3.47
CA ASN A 272 5.80 -0.53 4.61
C ASN A 272 6.57 0.78 4.58
N ARG A 273 5.81 1.87 4.70
CA ARG A 273 6.27 3.24 4.91
C ARG A 273 5.63 3.91 6.12
N GLY A 274 4.54 3.33 6.64
CA GLY A 274 3.82 3.74 7.85
C GLY A 274 4.26 2.97 9.11
N ALA A 275 3.32 2.75 10.01
CA ALA A 275 3.55 2.04 11.27
C ALA A 275 2.76 0.72 11.32
N VAL A 276 3.43 -0.38 11.64
CA VAL A 276 2.78 -1.67 11.91
C VAL A 276 3.33 -2.27 13.21
N THR A 277 2.45 -2.62 14.17
CA THR A 277 2.93 -3.23 15.42
C THR A 277 3.23 -4.72 15.22
N ARG A 278 2.33 -5.46 14.58
CA ARG A 278 2.52 -6.88 14.27
C ARG A 278 2.02 -7.23 12.87
N LEU A 279 2.89 -7.83 12.08
CA LEU A 279 2.63 -8.39 10.75
C LEU A 279 2.80 -9.91 10.79
N GLU A 280 1.84 -10.65 10.23
CA GLU A 280 1.87 -12.11 10.21
C GLU A 280 1.34 -12.67 8.89
N PHE A 281 2.20 -13.34 8.13
CA PHE A 281 1.87 -14.08 6.91
C PHE A 281 1.82 -15.59 7.20
N LEU A 282 0.60 -16.11 7.29
CA LEU A 282 0.31 -17.53 7.45
C LEU A 282 0.27 -18.27 6.10
N GLY A 283 -0.07 -17.55 5.02
CA GLY A 283 0.02 -18.06 3.65
C GLY A 283 1.41 -17.81 3.02
N PRO A 284 1.73 -18.52 1.92
CA PRO A 284 2.98 -18.27 1.19
C PRO A 284 2.95 -16.91 0.49
N LEU A 285 4.11 -16.26 0.45
CA LEU A 285 4.33 -15.03 -0.30
C LEU A 285 5.27 -15.29 -1.48
N GLU A 286 4.77 -15.08 -2.69
CA GLU A 286 5.54 -15.21 -3.93
C GLU A 286 5.51 -13.92 -4.74
N THR A 287 6.69 -13.46 -5.16
CA THR A 287 6.82 -12.26 -5.99
C THR A 287 7.66 -12.52 -7.22
N PHE A 288 7.29 -11.92 -8.35
CA PHE A 288 7.91 -12.14 -9.64
C PHE A 288 8.23 -10.80 -10.30
N GLY A 289 9.18 -10.83 -11.22
CA GLY A 289 9.52 -9.72 -12.09
C GLY A 289 10.85 -9.08 -11.74
N HIS A 290 11.34 -8.25 -12.66
CA HIS A 290 12.57 -7.50 -12.45
C HIS A 290 12.46 -6.61 -11.21
N ARG A 291 13.47 -6.65 -10.33
CA ARG A 291 13.50 -5.90 -9.05
C ARG A 291 12.29 -6.17 -8.15
N ALA A 292 11.71 -7.37 -8.24
CA ALA A 292 10.64 -7.77 -7.34
C ALA A 292 11.11 -7.81 -5.89
N THR A 293 10.22 -7.50 -4.95
CA THR A 293 10.54 -7.55 -3.51
C THR A 293 9.47 -8.31 -2.75
N GLY A 294 9.84 -9.32 -1.97
CA GLY A 294 8.90 -10.02 -1.10
C GLY A 294 8.39 -9.11 0.02
N PHE A 295 9.26 -8.80 0.98
CA PHE A 295 8.99 -7.89 2.09
C PHE A 295 9.90 -6.68 2.04
N ASP A 296 9.32 -5.48 2.05
CA ASP A 296 10.05 -4.22 1.97
C ASP A 296 9.68 -3.29 3.13
N LEU A 297 10.58 -3.19 4.12
CA LEU A 297 10.47 -2.21 5.19
C LEU A 297 11.28 -0.97 4.81
N GLU A 298 10.70 -0.09 4.00
CA GLU A 298 11.40 1.05 3.42
C GLU A 298 11.64 2.16 4.46
N CYS A 299 10.60 2.52 5.21
CA CYS A 299 10.68 3.48 6.31
C CYS A 299 9.54 3.27 7.32
N GLY A 300 9.39 4.21 8.25
CA GLY A 300 8.38 4.14 9.30
C GLY A 300 8.81 3.23 10.45
N SER A 301 7.86 2.49 11.02
CA SER A 301 8.12 1.59 12.16
C SER A 301 7.47 0.22 11.98
N MET A 302 8.19 -0.81 12.38
CA MET A 302 7.70 -2.18 12.42
C MET A 302 8.11 -2.83 13.75
N GLY A 303 7.12 -3.34 14.48
CA GLY A 303 7.39 -4.12 15.69
C GLY A 303 7.86 -5.53 15.32
N GLU A 304 6.92 -6.41 15.03
CA GLU A 304 7.20 -7.80 14.70
C GLU A 304 6.66 -8.14 13.31
N ALA A 305 7.44 -8.90 12.54
CA ALA A 305 7.00 -9.46 11.28
C ALA A 305 7.30 -10.96 11.25
N THR A 306 6.28 -11.77 11.00
CA THR A 306 6.39 -13.22 10.85
C THR A 306 5.89 -13.64 9.47
N PHE A 307 6.65 -14.48 8.77
CA PHE A 307 6.27 -15.05 7.49
C PHE A 307 6.45 -16.56 7.51
N THR A 308 5.54 -17.30 6.89
CA THR A 308 5.72 -18.74 6.70
C THR A 308 6.86 -19.00 5.72
N THR A 309 6.74 -18.49 4.50
CA THR A 309 7.81 -18.49 3.51
C THR A 309 7.75 -17.22 2.67
N ILE A 310 8.91 -16.81 2.15
CA ILE A 310 9.02 -15.75 1.14
C ILE A 310 9.84 -16.32 -0.01
N VAL A 311 9.27 -16.29 -1.21
CA VAL A 311 9.96 -16.66 -2.44
C VAL A 311 9.87 -15.51 -3.42
N THR A 312 11.01 -15.12 -3.96
CA THR A 312 11.10 -13.99 -4.89
C THR A 312 11.84 -14.39 -6.15
N HIS A 313 11.33 -13.95 -7.31
CA HIS A 313 11.85 -14.30 -8.64
C HIS A 313 12.11 -13.06 -9.49
N GLY A 314 13.30 -12.99 -10.10
CA GLY A 314 13.69 -11.99 -11.09
C GLY A 314 15.03 -11.34 -10.79
N ASP A 315 15.64 -10.73 -11.80
CA ASP A 315 16.93 -10.06 -11.64
C ASP A 315 16.80 -8.81 -10.76
N GLY A 316 17.78 -8.60 -9.89
CA GLY A 316 17.78 -7.52 -8.88
C GLY A 316 16.70 -7.66 -7.81
N SER A 317 16.06 -8.82 -7.71
CA SER A 317 14.96 -9.06 -6.78
C SER A 317 15.44 -9.35 -5.36
N ILE A 318 14.64 -8.99 -4.35
CA ILE A 318 15.03 -9.10 -2.94
C ILE A 318 13.94 -9.83 -2.16
N GLY A 319 14.28 -10.89 -1.44
CA GLY A 319 13.32 -11.62 -0.60
C GLY A 319 12.78 -10.73 0.51
N ALA A 320 13.68 -10.19 1.33
CA ALA A 320 13.37 -9.18 2.33
C ALA A 320 14.39 -8.04 2.33
N ARG A 321 13.92 -6.80 2.39
CA ARG A 321 14.74 -5.58 2.55
C ARG A 321 14.34 -4.83 3.80
N ILE A 322 15.32 -4.51 4.63
CA ILE A 322 15.14 -3.78 5.88
C ILE A 322 15.86 -2.43 5.78
N GLY A 323 15.08 -1.36 5.65
CA GLY A 323 15.53 0.03 5.53
C GLY A 323 15.41 0.84 6.81
N CYS A 324 14.68 0.35 7.83
CA CYS A 324 14.56 1.01 9.13
C CYS A 324 14.57 0.01 10.29
N ARG A 325 14.31 0.49 11.51
CA ARG A 325 14.38 -0.36 12.72
C ARG A 325 13.24 -1.38 12.73
N LEU A 326 13.60 -2.64 12.96
CA LEU A 326 12.70 -3.78 13.15
C LEU A 326 13.02 -4.49 14.47
N ARG A 327 12.03 -4.72 15.34
CA ARG A 327 12.29 -5.49 16.57
C ARG A 327 12.51 -6.97 16.27
N ARG A 328 11.62 -7.60 15.51
CA ARG A 328 11.72 -9.05 15.22
C ARG A 328 11.29 -9.38 13.81
N LEU A 329 12.13 -10.08 13.06
CA LEU A 329 11.75 -10.80 11.85
C LEU A 329 11.83 -12.30 12.10
N GLU A 330 10.76 -13.01 11.80
CA GLU A 330 10.70 -14.46 11.87
C GLU A 330 10.23 -15.02 10.53
N ILE A 331 11.05 -15.86 9.91
CA ILE A 331 10.66 -16.68 8.76
C ILE A 331 10.57 -18.12 9.25
N ILE A 332 9.37 -18.71 9.24
CA ILE A 332 9.12 -20.02 9.85
C ILE A 332 9.83 -21.12 9.06
N GLU A 333 9.69 -21.09 7.73
CA GLU A 333 10.27 -22.07 6.83
C GLU A 333 11.43 -21.44 6.07
N THR A 334 11.21 -20.96 4.84
CA THR A 334 12.31 -20.62 3.92
C THR A 334 12.22 -19.18 3.44
N LEU A 335 13.39 -18.55 3.28
CA LEU A 335 13.58 -17.28 2.57
C LEU A 335 14.44 -17.54 1.33
N CYS A 336 13.82 -17.45 0.15
CA CYS A 336 14.48 -17.82 -1.11
C CYS A 336 14.35 -16.72 -2.16
N THR A 337 15.46 -16.45 -2.86
CA THR A 337 15.47 -15.55 -4.02
C THR A 337 16.13 -16.21 -5.24
N HIS A 338 15.42 -16.17 -6.36
CA HIS A 338 15.89 -16.62 -7.66
C HIS A 338 16.04 -15.44 -8.62
N GLY A 339 17.24 -15.22 -9.15
CA GLY A 339 17.50 -14.13 -10.08
C GLY A 339 18.97 -13.74 -10.03
N GLY A 340 19.42 -12.83 -10.89
CA GLY A 340 20.79 -12.35 -10.94
C GLY A 340 20.90 -10.84 -10.72
N GLU A 341 21.87 -10.22 -11.39
CA GLU A 341 22.03 -8.77 -11.45
C GLU A 341 21.00 -8.15 -12.39
N ALA A 342 20.31 -7.11 -11.92
CA ALA A 342 19.40 -6.34 -12.74
C ALA A 342 20.16 -5.40 -13.69
N PHE A 343 19.61 -5.12 -14.87
CA PHE A 343 20.05 -3.99 -15.69
C PHE A 343 20.02 -2.68 -14.88
N ALA A 344 21.13 -1.91 -14.90
CA ALA A 344 21.26 -0.65 -14.15
C ALA A 344 20.23 0.42 -14.55
N GLY A 345 19.68 0.35 -15.77
CA GLY A 345 18.63 1.24 -16.24
C GLY A 345 19.14 2.64 -16.62
N HIS A 346 18.29 3.65 -16.44
CA HIS A 346 18.57 5.07 -16.72
C HIS A 346 19.41 5.79 -15.64
N TYR A 347 19.93 5.05 -14.65
CA TYR A 347 20.80 5.56 -13.59
C TYR A 347 22.23 5.05 -13.80
N PRO A 348 22.99 5.60 -14.77
CA PRO A 348 24.31 5.09 -15.14
C PRO A 348 25.34 5.20 -14.01
N ASP A 349 25.08 6.06 -13.02
CA ASP A 349 25.97 6.31 -11.89
C ASP A 349 25.72 5.38 -10.69
N GLN A 350 24.71 4.49 -10.78
CA GLN A 350 24.40 3.53 -9.72
C GLN A 350 24.81 2.12 -10.15
N SER A 351 25.43 1.39 -9.23
CA SER A 351 25.65 -0.03 -9.41
C SER A 351 24.30 -0.73 -9.64
N PRO A 352 24.22 -1.62 -10.63
CA PRO A 352 23.00 -2.38 -10.87
C PRO A 352 22.56 -3.14 -9.61
N PRO A 353 21.26 -3.16 -9.27
CA PRO A 353 20.81 -3.89 -8.10
C PRO A 353 20.99 -5.39 -8.33
N THR A 354 21.64 -6.05 -7.39
CA THR A 354 21.81 -7.50 -7.38
C THR A 354 20.73 -8.17 -6.56
N ALA A 355 20.32 -9.36 -6.98
CA ALA A 355 19.37 -10.14 -6.20
C ALA A 355 19.96 -10.57 -4.85
N SER A 356 19.10 -10.66 -3.82
CA SER A 356 19.48 -11.11 -2.47
C SER A 356 18.31 -11.80 -1.77
N ALA A 357 18.58 -12.75 -0.87
CA ALA A 357 17.52 -13.31 -0.02
C ALA A 357 17.13 -12.31 1.08
N LEU A 358 18.13 -11.74 1.76
CA LEU A 358 17.94 -10.71 2.77
C LEU A 358 18.92 -9.56 2.56
N ARG A 359 18.43 -8.33 2.65
CA ARG A 359 19.26 -7.12 2.68
C ARG A 359 18.91 -6.25 3.89
N ILE A 360 19.94 -5.86 4.64
CA ILE A 360 19.86 -4.88 5.73
C ILE A 360 20.58 -3.63 5.25
N ASP A 361 19.84 -2.55 4.98
CA ASP A 361 20.38 -1.33 4.40
C ASP A 361 21.19 -0.52 5.45
N PRO A 362 22.11 0.37 5.05
CA PRO A 362 22.89 1.18 5.97
C PRO A 362 22.05 1.99 6.96
N GLY A 363 22.46 2.03 8.22
CA GLY A 363 21.76 2.76 9.29
C GLY A 363 20.46 2.10 9.77
N SER A 364 20.05 0.98 9.18
CA SER A 364 18.95 0.15 9.67
C SER A 364 19.42 -0.85 10.74
N ALA A 365 18.47 -1.41 11.49
CA ALA A 365 18.77 -2.39 12.51
C ALA A 365 17.61 -3.36 12.71
N ILE A 366 17.93 -4.64 12.87
CA ILE A 366 17.02 -5.67 13.34
C ILE A 366 17.49 -6.18 14.70
N GLU A 367 16.63 -6.16 15.71
CA GLU A 367 17.02 -6.62 17.07
C GLU A 367 17.16 -8.13 17.12
N ALA A 368 16.25 -8.87 16.47
CA ALA A 368 16.33 -10.33 16.36
C ALA A 368 15.80 -10.86 15.02
N LEU A 369 16.60 -11.71 14.38
CA LEU A 369 16.29 -12.41 13.13
C LEU A 369 16.26 -13.92 13.38
N PHE A 370 15.12 -14.54 13.10
CA PHE A 370 14.92 -15.99 13.19
C PHE A 370 14.51 -16.52 11.82
N VAL A 371 15.19 -17.55 11.33
CA VAL A 371 14.76 -18.31 10.15
C VAL A 371 14.75 -19.79 10.51
N GLY A 372 13.58 -20.44 10.51
CA GLY A 372 13.45 -21.83 10.94
C GLY A 372 14.07 -22.83 9.96
N GLY A 373 13.99 -22.55 8.65
CA GLY A 373 14.60 -23.33 7.58
C GLY A 373 15.84 -22.64 6.98
N GLU A 374 15.94 -22.65 5.65
CA GLU A 374 17.11 -22.13 4.94
C GLU A 374 16.92 -20.70 4.42
N ILE A 375 18.06 -20.02 4.21
CA ILE A 375 18.14 -18.78 3.45
C ILE A 375 18.92 -19.07 2.18
N HIS A 376 18.32 -18.86 1.00
CA HIS A 376 18.88 -19.36 -0.27
C HIS A 376 18.88 -18.33 -1.40
N THR A 377 19.97 -18.32 -2.18
CA THR A 377 20.01 -17.70 -3.52
C THR A 377 20.63 -18.61 -4.57
N SER A 378 20.22 -18.37 -5.83
CA SER A 378 20.64 -19.17 -7.00
C SER A 378 21.33 -18.42 -8.14
N GLY A 379 21.35 -17.09 -8.16
CA GLY A 379 22.07 -16.33 -9.19
C GLY A 379 23.56 -16.25 -8.97
N ASP A 380 24.29 -16.01 -10.08
CA ASP A 380 25.75 -15.79 -10.11
C ASP A 380 26.12 -14.40 -9.53
N GLY A 381 27.27 -14.31 -8.87
CA GLY A 381 27.86 -13.06 -8.35
C GLY A 381 27.15 -12.42 -7.15
N LEU A 382 26.17 -13.11 -6.56
CA LEU A 382 25.28 -12.55 -5.53
C LEU A 382 25.83 -12.66 -4.12
N ALA A 383 25.17 -11.98 -3.18
CA ALA A 383 25.23 -12.30 -1.77
C ALA A 383 23.87 -12.86 -1.33
N THR A 384 23.83 -14.01 -0.65
CA THR A 384 22.56 -14.52 -0.10
C THR A 384 22.06 -13.63 1.03
N LEU A 385 22.95 -13.27 1.95
CA LEU A 385 22.71 -12.30 3.01
C LEU A 385 23.64 -11.09 2.80
N HIS A 386 23.06 -9.90 2.65
CA HIS A 386 23.79 -8.64 2.51
C HIS A 386 23.48 -7.70 3.68
N VAL A 387 24.48 -7.38 4.50
CA VAL A 387 24.29 -6.67 5.78
C VAL A 387 25.19 -5.45 5.87
N ASP A 388 24.60 -4.29 5.60
CA ASP A 388 25.23 -2.97 5.77
C ASP A 388 24.69 -2.22 7.00
N GLY A 389 23.71 -2.82 7.69
CA GLY A 389 23.19 -2.37 8.98
C GLY A 389 23.48 -3.36 10.11
N ILE A 390 22.65 -3.35 11.15
CA ILE A 390 22.90 -4.12 12.38
C ILE A 390 21.92 -5.28 12.52
N ILE A 391 22.43 -6.47 12.85
CA ILE A 391 21.65 -7.60 13.35
C ILE A 391 22.03 -7.84 14.81
N GLY A 392 21.09 -7.70 15.73
CA GLY A 392 21.34 -7.87 17.16
C GLY A 392 21.47 -9.33 17.60
N ALA A 393 20.66 -10.20 17.02
CA ALA A 393 20.73 -11.65 17.21
C ALA A 393 20.29 -12.36 15.92
N LEU A 394 21.06 -13.35 15.49
CA LEU A 394 20.74 -14.24 14.38
C LEU A 394 20.57 -15.67 14.86
N ALA A 395 19.50 -16.33 14.41
CA ALA A 395 19.38 -17.79 14.48
C ALA A 395 18.77 -18.32 13.19
N VAL A 396 19.44 -19.31 12.59
CA VAL A 396 18.98 -20.01 11.38
C VAL A 396 18.95 -21.50 11.70
N GLY A 397 17.78 -22.13 11.60
CA GLY A 397 17.59 -23.56 11.87
C GLY A 397 18.12 -24.45 10.75
N GLY A 398 18.16 -23.94 9.51
CA GLY A 398 18.81 -24.56 8.37
C GLY A 398 20.17 -23.95 8.04
N GLU A 399 20.44 -23.76 6.76
CA GLU A 399 21.71 -23.24 6.24
C GLU A 399 21.50 -21.88 5.56
N ILE A 400 22.58 -21.10 5.48
CA ILE A 400 22.66 -19.97 4.56
C ILE A 400 23.42 -20.43 3.33
N ARG A 401 22.73 -20.50 2.19
CA ARG A 401 23.21 -21.17 0.98
C ARG A 401 23.26 -20.23 -0.23
N ALA A 402 24.41 -20.15 -0.87
CA ALA A 402 24.63 -19.51 -2.16
C ALA A 402 25.06 -20.55 -3.20
N THR A 403 24.23 -20.73 -4.24
CA THR A 403 24.45 -21.79 -5.25
C THR A 403 25.00 -21.28 -6.59
N GLY A 404 24.92 -19.98 -6.87
CA GLY A 404 25.46 -19.40 -8.10
C GLY A 404 26.98 -19.29 -8.11
N ARG A 405 27.55 -19.12 -9.30
CA ARG A 405 29.00 -18.95 -9.50
C ARG A 405 29.47 -17.62 -8.93
N GLY A 406 30.56 -17.65 -8.15
CA GLY A 406 31.11 -16.45 -7.53
C GLY A 406 30.19 -15.79 -6.50
N SER A 407 29.14 -16.49 -6.05
CA SER A 407 28.19 -15.97 -5.08
C SER A 407 28.63 -16.27 -3.65
N ASP A 408 28.47 -15.31 -2.76
CA ASP A 408 28.84 -15.43 -1.36
C ASP A 408 27.61 -15.74 -0.50
N ALA A 409 27.77 -16.58 0.52
CA ALA A 409 26.65 -16.87 1.43
C ALA A 409 26.33 -15.63 2.29
N VAL A 410 27.34 -14.92 2.77
CA VAL A 410 27.18 -13.72 3.59
C VAL A 410 28.20 -12.66 3.22
N ARG A 411 27.73 -11.42 3.03
CA ARG A 411 28.55 -10.20 2.98
C ARG A 411 28.10 -9.25 4.07
N SER A 412 29.04 -8.76 4.87
CA SER A 412 28.74 -7.87 6.00
C SER A 412 29.90 -6.90 6.24
N GLU A 413 29.61 -5.65 6.62
CA GLU A 413 30.64 -4.70 7.07
C GLU A 413 31.15 -5.02 8.49
N GLU A 414 30.30 -5.65 9.29
CA GLU A 414 30.58 -5.97 10.69
C GLU A 414 30.37 -7.46 11.01
N HIS A 415 30.75 -7.85 12.23
CA HIS A 415 30.46 -9.18 12.74
C HIS A 415 28.96 -9.30 13.06
N ILE A 416 28.35 -10.44 12.69
CA ILE A 416 26.94 -10.74 12.95
C ILE A 416 26.86 -11.73 14.12
N PRO A 417 26.31 -11.34 15.29
CA PRO A 417 26.17 -12.23 16.44
C PRO A 417 25.30 -13.47 16.12
N GLY A 418 25.80 -14.65 16.48
CA GLY A 418 25.12 -15.93 16.25
C GLY A 418 25.39 -16.54 14.88
N LEU A 419 26.12 -15.85 13.99
CA LEU A 419 26.50 -16.39 12.68
C LEU A 419 27.46 -17.58 12.81
N GLU A 420 28.26 -17.63 13.88
CA GLU A 420 29.17 -18.73 14.22
C GLU A 420 28.45 -20.08 14.44
N ASP A 421 27.17 -20.04 14.80
CA ASP A 421 26.34 -21.22 15.02
C ASP A 421 25.57 -21.65 13.76
N VAL A 422 25.72 -20.91 12.65
CA VAL A 422 25.01 -21.15 11.39
C VAL A 422 25.92 -21.80 10.35
N THR A 423 25.42 -22.83 9.67
CA THR A 423 26.15 -23.45 8.56
C THR A 423 26.06 -22.59 7.30
N LEU A 424 27.23 -22.15 6.82
CA LEU A 424 27.37 -21.33 5.60
C LEU A 424 27.86 -22.20 4.43
N ILE A 425 27.07 -22.24 3.36
CA ILE A 425 27.42 -22.95 2.12
C ILE A 425 27.52 -21.94 0.98
N SER A 426 28.71 -21.86 0.37
CA SER A 426 28.90 -21.30 -0.96
C SER A 426 29.55 -22.35 -1.85
N HIS A 427 28.93 -22.65 -3.00
CA HIS A 427 29.46 -23.64 -3.94
C HIS A 427 30.67 -23.13 -4.73
N HIS A 428 30.74 -21.82 -4.96
CA HIS A 428 31.67 -21.23 -5.93
C HIS A 428 32.27 -19.88 -5.49
N GLY A 429 31.84 -19.32 -4.37
CA GLY A 429 32.35 -18.08 -3.79
C GLY A 429 32.80 -18.28 -2.35
N SER A 430 32.75 -17.21 -1.55
CA SER A 430 33.14 -17.22 -0.15
C SER A 430 31.94 -17.54 0.74
N ARG A 431 32.21 -18.22 1.86
CA ARG A 431 31.18 -18.44 2.88
C ARG A 431 30.86 -17.15 3.64
N PHE A 432 31.87 -16.32 3.90
CA PHE A 432 31.73 -15.05 4.58
C PHE A 432 32.75 -14.06 4.02
N VAL A 433 32.29 -12.85 3.69
CA VAL A 433 33.13 -11.73 3.28
C VAL A 433 32.90 -10.58 4.24
N LEU A 434 33.96 -10.18 4.96
CA LEU A 434 33.98 -8.97 5.76
C LEU A 434 34.34 -7.79 4.86
N GLN A 435 33.42 -6.87 4.64
CA GLN A 435 33.66 -5.64 3.89
C GLN A 435 34.33 -4.59 4.77
N ARG A 436 35.54 -4.88 5.26
CA ARG A 436 36.44 -3.83 5.75
C ARG A 436 37.35 -3.46 4.59
N GLU A 437 37.20 -2.23 4.10
CA GLU A 437 37.94 -1.56 3.01
C GLU A 437 37.24 -1.51 1.65
N THR A 438 36.47 -0.43 1.39
CA THR A 438 36.46 0.27 0.09
C THR A 438 35.97 1.74 0.16
N TRP A 439 36.24 2.49 1.25
CA TRP A 439 35.91 3.93 1.34
C TRP A 439 37.06 4.81 1.86
N ALA A 440 38.31 4.34 1.78
CA ALA A 440 39.49 5.05 2.30
C ALA A 440 40.30 5.85 1.27
N ASP A 441 39.81 6.07 0.04
CA ASP A 441 40.58 6.78 -1.02
C ASP A 441 39.85 7.96 -1.68
N ALA A 442 38.81 8.52 -1.07
CA ALA A 442 38.15 9.74 -1.57
C ALA A 442 38.64 11.05 -0.92
N ASP A 443 39.42 11.00 0.17
CA ASP A 443 39.92 12.19 0.87
C ASP A 443 41.45 12.18 0.98
N ASN A 444 42.13 12.47 -0.12
CA ASN A 444 43.54 12.88 -0.08
C ASN A 444 43.77 14.17 -0.88
N PRO A 445 43.60 15.36 -0.27
CA PRO A 445 44.00 16.62 -0.88
C PRO A 445 45.46 16.93 -0.49
N ALA A 446 46.41 16.07 -0.86
CA ALA A 446 47.84 16.33 -0.68
C ALA A 446 48.59 16.04 -1.99
N GLY A 447 48.36 16.90 -2.98
CA GLY A 447 49.08 16.80 -4.24
C GLY A 447 48.71 17.88 -5.24
N LEU A 448 48.97 19.16 -4.91
CA LEU A 448 49.22 20.21 -5.91
C LEU A 448 49.82 21.44 -5.22
N ALA A 449 51.14 21.55 -5.32
CA ALA A 449 51.88 22.76 -4.99
C ALA A 449 51.91 23.71 -6.19
N THR A 450 51.56 24.97 -5.92
CA THR A 450 52.14 26.22 -6.44
C THR A 450 52.07 26.53 -7.94
N ALA A 451 51.21 27.49 -8.28
CA ALA A 451 51.58 28.63 -9.14
C ALA A 451 50.61 29.81 -8.92
N THR A 452 51.13 30.91 -8.37
CA THR A 452 50.43 32.20 -8.25
C THR A 452 50.42 32.94 -9.60
N PRO A 453 49.34 33.64 -9.99
CA PRO A 453 49.27 34.35 -11.27
C PRO A 453 49.69 35.82 -11.14
N PRO A 454 50.10 36.48 -12.24
CA PRO A 454 49.95 37.92 -12.36
C PRO A 454 49.13 38.30 -13.61
N GLY A 455 48.30 39.33 -13.47
CA GLY A 455 47.92 40.19 -14.60
C GLY A 455 46.42 40.41 -14.77
N ALA A 456 45.95 41.54 -14.24
CA ALA A 456 44.60 42.06 -14.39
C ALA A 456 44.33 42.67 -15.78
N HIS A 457 43.08 42.52 -16.25
CA HIS A 457 42.26 43.45 -17.04
C HIS A 457 40.87 42.76 -17.08
N GLY A 458 39.75 43.28 -16.60
CA GLY A 458 39.16 44.61 -16.74
C GLY A 458 37.89 44.45 -17.61
N GLY A 459 36.69 44.57 -17.03
CA GLY A 459 35.44 44.60 -17.81
C GLY A 459 34.21 44.00 -17.13
N ASP A 460 33.48 44.85 -16.41
CA ASP A 460 32.02 44.98 -16.25
C ASP A 460 31.08 43.79 -16.52
N GLY A 461 30.13 43.58 -15.61
CA GLY A 461 28.82 43.03 -15.97
C GLY A 461 28.11 42.19 -14.92
N LEU A 462 27.43 42.86 -13.97
CA LEU A 462 26.09 42.54 -13.43
C LEU A 462 25.71 41.08 -13.07
N GLY A 463 25.36 40.89 -11.79
CA GLY A 463 24.13 40.15 -11.43
C GLY A 463 24.29 38.92 -10.51
N GLY A 464 23.87 39.10 -9.24
CA GLY A 464 23.24 38.11 -8.33
C GLY A 464 23.92 36.74 -8.12
N GLY A 465 24.31 36.32 -6.92
CA GLY A 465 23.59 36.48 -5.65
C GLY A 465 23.06 35.13 -5.13
N ARG A 466 23.99 34.26 -4.69
CA ARG A 466 23.92 33.34 -3.53
C ARG A 466 22.76 32.31 -3.37
N ARG A 467 23.24 31.07 -3.17
CA ARG A 467 23.06 30.16 -2.01
C ARG A 467 21.87 29.18 -1.99
N ASN A 468 22.27 27.90 -2.02
CA ASN A 468 21.70 26.77 -1.30
C ASN A 468 21.44 27.09 0.18
N LEU A 469 20.26 26.68 0.68
CA LEU A 469 20.02 26.35 2.08
C LEU A 469 18.99 25.21 2.15
N ALA A 470 19.38 24.12 2.79
CA ALA A 470 18.50 23.02 3.18
C ALA A 470 17.57 23.43 4.36
N PRO A 471 16.39 22.80 4.51
CA PRO A 471 15.46 23.14 5.58
C PRO A 471 15.84 22.49 6.92
N ARG A 472 15.68 23.26 8.01
CA ARG A 472 15.70 22.78 9.41
C ARG A 472 14.26 22.47 9.87
N PRO A 473 14.07 21.50 10.79
CA PRO A 473 12.76 21.17 11.36
C PRO A 473 12.30 22.20 12.42
N PRO A 474 10.98 22.30 12.69
CA PRO A 474 10.43 23.35 13.54
C PRO A 474 10.52 23.03 15.04
N THR A 475 10.82 24.07 15.81
CA THR A 475 10.81 24.08 17.28
C THR A 475 9.45 24.54 17.80
N VAL A 476 8.94 23.83 18.80
CA VAL A 476 7.75 24.16 19.60
C VAL A 476 8.03 25.37 20.49
N THR A 477 7.10 26.33 20.56
CA THR A 477 7.01 27.29 21.67
C THR A 477 5.56 27.54 22.04
N ASP A 478 5.27 27.28 23.32
CA ASP A 478 4.09 27.75 24.05
C ASP A 478 4.04 29.28 24.11
N THR A 479 2.84 29.85 23.94
CA THR A 479 2.42 31.05 24.68
C THR A 479 0.90 31.17 24.75
N GLU A 480 0.42 31.42 25.96
CA GLU A 480 -0.97 31.66 26.35
C GLU A 480 -1.54 33.02 25.90
N ALA A 481 -2.87 33.01 25.77
CA ALA A 481 -3.84 34.05 26.14
C ALA A 481 -3.84 35.44 25.46
N GLY A 482 -4.95 35.74 24.76
CA GLY A 482 -5.37 37.09 24.39
C GLY A 482 -6.57 37.10 23.44
N GLU A 483 -7.78 37.09 23.98
CA GLU A 483 -9.08 37.22 23.29
C GLU A 483 -9.40 38.71 22.96
N PRO A 484 -10.53 39.06 22.31
CA PRO A 484 -10.68 39.24 20.86
C PRO A 484 -10.99 40.70 20.43
N THR A 485 -10.93 41.02 19.13
CA THR A 485 -11.59 42.22 18.58
C THR A 485 -12.24 42.01 17.22
N GLN A 486 -13.32 42.78 17.03
CA GLN A 486 -14.46 42.63 16.12
C GLN A 486 -14.21 42.88 14.61
N ARG A 487 -14.95 42.10 13.80
CA ARG A 487 -15.78 42.44 12.60
C ARG A 487 -15.21 43.20 11.38
N GLN A 488 -15.18 42.46 10.25
CA GLN A 488 -15.75 42.74 8.88
C GLN A 488 -15.27 43.96 8.04
N PRO A 489 -15.59 44.03 6.72
CA PRO A 489 -15.32 43.09 5.61
C PRO A 489 -14.78 43.79 4.33
N VAL A 490 -14.21 43.04 3.37
CA VAL A 490 -14.37 43.23 1.90
C VAL A 490 -14.24 41.87 1.24
#